data_AF-A0A6J4J6B2-F1
#
_entry.id   AF-A0A6J4J6B2-F1
#
_cell.length_a   1.000
_cell.length_b   1.000
_cell.length_c   1.000
_cell.angle_alpha   90.00
_cell.angle_beta   90.00
_cell.angle_gamma   90.00
#
_symmetry.space_group_name_H-M   'P 1'
#
loop_
_entity.id
_entity.type
_entity.pdbx_description
1 polymer ?
#
loop_
_entity_poly.entity_id
_entity_poly.type
_entity_poly.pdbx_seq_one_letter_code
_entity_poly.pdbx_strand_id
1 'polypeptide(L)'
;MNQYFWLDNHFEWFPEGCTSGFGFKTVRDFVHNTPMPGSGALKTVEYVANALAGREVQGTPPGAYVETLRAAAQETAHQVERLRGGRSADHVAGALTCTLYDLEAWSALGAYYADKIEAAVELASFEQSAEGARRDRAVELLRRAYHSWQRLAQVTSRHYVPYFHAAINRTFSWALLLDEVEQDITIAERWPAPPRA
;
A
#
# COMPACT_ATOMS: atom_id res chain seq x y z
N MET A 1 -1.54 1.24 -8.81
CA MET A 1 -1.69 0.06 -7.94
C MET A 1 -1.94 -1.22 -8.75
N ASN A 2 -3.06 -1.33 -9.46
CA ASN A 2 -3.44 -2.58 -10.18
C ASN A 2 -2.43 -3.06 -11.24
N GLN A 3 -1.64 -2.16 -11.82
CA GLN A 3 -0.56 -2.56 -12.73
C GLN A 3 0.55 -3.35 -12.00
N TYR A 4 0.89 -2.94 -10.77
CA TYR A 4 1.96 -3.54 -9.97
C TYR A 4 1.51 -4.83 -9.26
N PHE A 5 0.29 -4.85 -8.73
CA PHE A 5 -0.28 -6.03 -8.06
C PHE A 5 -1.64 -6.34 -8.68
N TRP A 6 -1.78 -7.56 -9.18
CA TRP A 6 -2.91 -8.01 -9.97
C TRP A 6 -3.33 -9.42 -9.60
N LEU A 7 -4.64 -9.62 -9.52
CA LEU A 7 -5.30 -10.92 -9.58
C LEU A 7 -6.49 -10.78 -10.54
N ASP A 8 -6.80 -11.83 -11.28
CA ASP A 8 -7.58 -11.72 -12.52
C ASP A 8 -9.06 -11.37 -12.30
N ASN A 9 -9.64 -11.81 -11.17
CA ASN A 9 -11.06 -11.59 -10.91
C ASN A 9 -11.32 -10.51 -9.86
N HIS A 10 -12.46 -9.82 -9.98
CA HIS A 10 -12.89 -8.78 -9.04
C HIS A 10 -13.10 -9.29 -7.58
N PHE A 11 -13.34 -10.59 -7.39
CA PHE A 11 -13.39 -11.22 -6.05
C PHE A 11 -12.00 -11.60 -5.52
N GLU A 12 -11.00 -11.61 -6.39
CA GLU A 12 -9.62 -11.95 -6.06
C GLU A 12 -8.80 -10.74 -5.69
N TRP A 13 -9.20 -9.52 -6.04
CA TRP A 13 -8.46 -8.31 -5.67
C TRP A 13 -9.35 -7.10 -5.42
N PHE A 14 -9.37 -6.66 -4.15
CA PHE A 14 -9.98 -5.41 -3.72
C PHE A 14 -8.88 -4.42 -3.25
N PRO A 15 -8.40 -3.54 -4.14
CA PRO A 15 -7.25 -2.69 -3.87
C PRO A 15 -7.50 -1.65 -2.77
N GLU A 16 -8.72 -1.18 -2.57
CA GLU A 16 -9.01 -0.18 -1.54
C GLU A 16 -8.86 -0.76 -0.12
N GLY A 17 -9.13 -2.05 0.04
CA GLY A 17 -8.99 -2.78 1.30
C GLY A 17 -7.71 -3.64 1.40
N CYS A 18 -6.85 -3.65 0.38
CA CYS A 18 -5.68 -4.52 0.30
C CYS A 18 -6.00 -6.00 0.60
N THR A 19 -7.18 -6.47 0.16
CA THR A 19 -7.71 -7.79 0.56
C THR A 19 -8.37 -8.48 -0.63
N SER A 20 -8.67 -9.77 -0.47
CA SER A 20 -9.51 -10.53 -1.39
C SER A 20 -10.46 -11.46 -0.67
N GLY A 21 -11.24 -12.26 -1.42
CA GLY A 21 -11.97 -13.40 -0.87
C GLY A 21 -11.09 -14.47 -0.18
N PHE A 22 -9.77 -14.37 -0.30
CA PHE A 22 -8.79 -15.26 0.35
C PHE A 22 -8.05 -14.57 1.52
N GLY A 23 -8.51 -13.39 1.92
CA GLY A 23 -7.91 -12.62 3.01
C GLY A 23 -7.02 -11.46 2.56
N PHE A 24 -6.46 -10.78 3.54
CA PHE A 24 -5.57 -9.63 3.37
C PHE A 24 -4.30 -10.00 2.60
N LYS A 25 -3.83 -9.11 1.72
CA LYS A 25 -2.60 -9.28 0.96
C LYS A 25 -1.46 -8.69 1.74
N THR A 26 -0.64 -9.56 2.32
CA THR A 26 0.47 -9.22 3.21
C THR A 26 1.65 -8.65 2.43
N VAL A 27 2.62 -8.08 3.12
CA VAL A 27 3.89 -7.66 2.52
C VAL A 27 4.59 -8.81 1.79
N ARG A 28 4.39 -10.07 2.22
CA ARG A 28 4.93 -11.25 1.52
C ARG A 28 4.32 -11.44 0.14
N ASP A 29 3.04 -11.19 -0.01
CA ASP A 29 2.40 -11.19 -1.32
C ASP A 29 2.98 -10.09 -2.22
N PHE A 30 3.35 -8.94 -1.64
CA PHE A 30 3.94 -7.83 -2.39
C PHE A 30 5.41 -8.06 -2.78
N VAL A 31 6.15 -8.85 -1.99
CA VAL A 31 7.50 -9.34 -2.35
C VAL A 31 7.41 -10.23 -3.59
N HIS A 32 6.47 -11.18 -3.60
CA HIS A 32 6.25 -12.11 -4.70
C HIS A 32 5.07 -11.69 -5.59
N ASN A 33 4.97 -10.39 -5.87
CA ASN A 33 3.82 -9.84 -6.58
C ASN A 33 3.66 -10.44 -7.99
N THR A 34 2.41 -10.49 -8.44
CA THR A 34 2.04 -10.73 -9.82
C THR A 34 1.57 -9.42 -10.44
N PRO A 35 2.35 -8.80 -11.34
CA PRO A 35 1.93 -7.62 -12.06
C PRO A 35 0.87 -7.93 -13.12
N MET A 36 0.11 -6.91 -13.51
CA MET A 36 -0.94 -7.05 -14.53
C MET A 36 -0.34 -7.45 -15.88
N PRO A 37 -0.87 -8.49 -16.54
CA PRO A 37 -0.43 -8.89 -17.87
C PRO A 37 -0.45 -7.73 -18.87
N GLY A 38 0.64 -7.56 -19.62
CA GLY A 38 0.77 -6.50 -20.63
C GLY A 38 1.01 -5.08 -20.10
N SER A 39 1.05 -4.87 -18.78
CA SER A 39 1.29 -3.53 -18.19
C SER A 39 2.76 -3.06 -18.28
N GLY A 40 3.69 -3.98 -18.53
CA GLY A 40 5.13 -3.72 -18.48
C GLY A 40 5.68 -3.53 -17.06
N ALA A 41 4.87 -3.76 -16.03
CA ALA A 41 5.30 -3.72 -14.63
C ALA A 41 6.23 -4.90 -14.30
N LEU A 42 7.30 -4.63 -13.57
CA LEU A 42 8.25 -5.67 -13.14
C LEU A 42 7.80 -6.33 -11.83
N LYS A 43 8.09 -7.64 -11.71
CA LYS A 43 8.01 -8.34 -10.42
C LYS A 43 9.13 -7.85 -9.51
N THR A 44 8.83 -7.73 -8.22
CA THR A 44 9.77 -7.21 -7.22
C THR A 44 11.01 -8.09 -7.08
N VAL A 45 10.83 -9.41 -6.95
CA VAL A 45 11.98 -10.34 -6.90
C VAL A 45 12.85 -10.29 -8.16
N GLU A 46 12.25 -10.18 -9.35
CA GLU A 46 12.98 -10.11 -10.61
C GLU A 46 13.75 -8.80 -10.74
N TYR A 47 13.12 -7.67 -10.38
CA TYR A 47 13.75 -6.36 -10.35
C TYR A 47 14.96 -6.36 -9.40
N VAL A 48 14.78 -6.82 -8.16
CA VAL A 48 15.86 -6.83 -7.15
C VAL A 48 17.02 -7.74 -7.58
N ALA A 49 16.73 -8.94 -8.09
CA ALA A 49 17.77 -9.87 -8.52
C ALA A 49 18.64 -9.30 -9.65
N ASN A 50 18.02 -8.63 -10.61
CA ASN A 50 18.76 -7.98 -11.70
C ASN A 50 19.53 -6.74 -11.20
N ALA A 51 18.94 -5.93 -10.33
CA ALA A 51 19.59 -4.76 -9.75
C ALA A 51 20.87 -5.15 -8.97
N LEU A 52 20.81 -6.19 -8.14
CA LEU A 52 21.97 -6.72 -7.41
C LEU A 52 23.02 -7.33 -8.34
N ALA A 53 22.60 -7.92 -9.46
CA ALA A 53 23.50 -8.45 -10.47
C ALA A 53 24.04 -7.39 -11.46
N GLY A 54 23.68 -6.11 -11.29
CA GLY A 54 24.07 -5.02 -12.19
C GLY A 54 23.52 -5.14 -13.61
N ARG A 55 22.37 -5.82 -13.78
CA ARG A 55 21.72 -6.02 -15.08
C ARG A 55 20.60 -5.01 -15.27
N GLU A 56 20.51 -4.45 -16.47
CA GLU A 56 19.36 -3.66 -16.86
C GLU A 56 18.15 -4.56 -17.14
N VAL A 57 16.97 -4.12 -16.71
CA VAL A 57 15.70 -4.80 -16.97
C VAL A 57 14.77 -3.85 -17.70
N GLN A 58 14.15 -4.33 -18.76
CA GLN A 58 13.11 -3.57 -19.47
C GLN A 58 11.78 -3.70 -18.72
N GLY A 59 11.16 -2.56 -18.38
CA GLY A 59 9.88 -2.51 -17.70
C GLY A 59 9.81 -1.37 -16.69
N THR A 60 8.66 -1.23 -16.04
CA THR A 60 8.45 -0.24 -14.99
C THR A 60 8.86 -0.85 -13.64
N PRO A 61 9.90 -0.33 -12.97
CA PRO A 61 10.36 -0.87 -11.71
C PRO A 61 9.40 -0.53 -10.56
N PRO A 62 9.41 -1.30 -9.45
CA PRO A 62 8.61 -1.02 -8.25
C PRO A 62 8.74 0.44 -7.76
N GLY A 63 9.96 0.99 -7.79
CA GLY A 63 10.25 2.36 -7.35
C GLY A 63 9.47 3.45 -8.09
N ALA A 64 9.19 3.25 -9.39
CA ALA A 64 8.40 4.22 -10.17
C ALA A 64 6.94 4.30 -9.67
N TYR A 65 6.38 3.18 -9.21
CA TYR A 65 5.06 3.16 -8.58
C TYR A 65 5.07 3.83 -7.21
N VAL A 66 6.12 3.61 -6.42
CA VAL A 66 6.31 4.28 -5.11
C VAL A 66 6.35 5.79 -5.28
N GLU A 67 7.17 6.28 -6.21
CA GLU A 67 7.28 7.72 -6.52
C GLU A 67 5.95 8.31 -6.94
N THR A 68 5.24 7.65 -7.87
CA THR A 68 3.93 8.11 -8.36
C THR A 68 2.90 8.18 -7.24
N LEU A 69 2.79 7.12 -6.42
CA LEU A 69 1.84 7.05 -5.31
C LEU A 69 2.15 8.10 -4.24
N ARG A 70 3.43 8.27 -3.89
CA ARG A 70 3.87 9.23 -2.88
C ARG A 70 3.64 10.67 -3.34
N ALA A 71 3.97 10.99 -4.59
CA ALA A 71 3.72 12.31 -5.16
C ALA A 71 2.21 12.63 -5.21
N ALA A 72 1.38 11.70 -5.67
CA ALA A 72 -0.07 11.87 -5.70
C ALA A 72 -0.67 12.04 -4.30
N ALA A 73 -0.20 11.27 -3.32
CA ALA A 73 -0.64 11.37 -1.94
C ALA A 73 -0.29 12.73 -1.31
N GLN A 74 0.93 13.22 -1.53
CA GLN A 74 1.41 14.51 -1.04
C GLN A 74 0.67 15.68 -1.68
N GLU A 75 0.51 15.67 -3.01
CA GLU A 75 -0.23 16.70 -3.72
C GLU A 75 -1.69 16.75 -3.26
N THR A 76 -2.33 15.57 -3.12
CA THR A 76 -3.72 15.50 -2.62
C THR A 76 -3.84 16.07 -1.21
N ALA A 77 -2.93 15.73 -0.31
CA ALA A 77 -2.91 16.28 1.04
C ALA A 77 -2.77 17.81 1.03
N HIS A 78 -1.83 18.33 0.23
CA HIS A 78 -1.62 19.77 0.07
C HIS A 78 -2.87 20.49 -0.43
N GLN A 79 -3.56 19.90 -1.44
CA GLN A 79 -4.80 20.46 -1.97
C GLN A 79 -5.93 20.47 -0.95
N VAL A 80 -6.08 19.41 -0.15
CA VAL A 80 -7.07 19.36 0.93
C VAL A 80 -6.83 20.45 1.96
N GLU A 81 -5.58 20.64 2.42
CA GLU A 81 -5.24 21.68 3.37
C GLU A 81 -5.56 23.08 2.84
N ARG A 82 -5.19 23.34 1.58
CA ARG A 82 -5.46 24.60 0.90
C ARG A 82 -6.97 24.90 0.77
N LEU A 83 -7.76 23.88 0.42
CA LEU A 83 -9.22 24.01 0.30
C LEU A 83 -9.93 24.22 1.64
N ARG A 84 -9.38 23.66 2.72
CA ARG A 84 -9.87 23.87 4.10
C ARG A 84 -9.51 25.25 4.65
N GLY A 85 -8.27 25.69 4.47
CA GLY A 85 -7.76 26.94 5.04
C GLY A 85 -8.39 28.20 4.43
N GLY A 86 -8.96 28.11 3.22
CA GLY A 86 -9.54 29.25 2.50
C GLY A 86 -11.02 29.52 2.75
N ARG A 87 -11.71 28.84 3.68
CA ARG A 87 -13.19 28.87 3.78
C ARG A 87 -13.69 29.07 5.21
N SER A 88 -14.77 29.86 5.37
CA SER A 88 -15.52 29.96 6.63
C SER A 88 -16.33 28.68 6.87
N ALA A 89 -16.61 28.36 8.15
CA ALA A 89 -17.30 27.13 8.55
C ALA A 89 -18.65 26.91 7.83
N ASP A 90 -19.35 27.98 7.45
CA ASP A 90 -20.64 27.93 6.74
C ASP A 90 -20.53 27.41 5.29
N HIS A 91 -19.35 27.47 4.67
CA HIS A 91 -19.09 26.95 3.32
C HIS A 91 -18.58 25.50 3.31
N VAL A 92 -18.31 24.91 4.47
CA VAL A 92 -17.76 23.55 4.66
C VAL A 92 -18.83 22.62 5.25
N ALA A 93 -20.06 22.74 4.75
CA ALA A 93 -21.17 21.87 5.13
C ALA A 93 -21.71 21.09 3.91
N GLY A 94 -22.04 19.82 4.11
CA GLY A 94 -22.61 18.95 3.07
C GLY A 94 -21.56 18.27 2.19
N ALA A 95 -21.84 18.19 0.88
CA ALA A 95 -21.08 17.37 -0.08
C ALA A 95 -19.58 17.68 -0.14
N LEU A 96 -19.18 18.96 -0.01
CA LEU A 96 -17.77 19.36 -0.04
C LEU A 96 -16.96 18.70 1.08
N THR A 97 -17.54 18.57 2.28
CA THR A 97 -16.86 17.97 3.43
C THR A 97 -16.64 16.48 3.22
N CYS A 98 -17.63 15.76 2.70
CA CYS A 98 -17.48 14.36 2.30
C CYS A 98 -16.38 14.21 1.24
N THR A 99 -16.38 15.05 0.20
CA THR A 99 -15.33 15.03 -0.83
C THR A 99 -13.94 15.28 -0.25
N LEU A 100 -13.79 16.21 0.69
CA LEU A 100 -12.52 16.46 1.35
C LEU A 100 -12.07 15.25 2.18
N TYR A 101 -12.98 14.56 2.88
CA TYR A 101 -12.64 13.32 3.57
C TYR A 101 -12.27 12.19 2.61
N ASP A 102 -12.93 12.09 1.45
CA ASP A 102 -12.57 11.10 0.43
C ASP A 102 -11.15 11.36 -0.10
N LEU A 103 -10.80 12.62 -0.37
CA LEU A 103 -9.44 12.99 -0.81
C LEU A 103 -8.39 12.69 0.26
N GLU A 104 -8.69 12.94 1.54
CA GLU A 104 -7.81 12.55 2.64
C GLU A 104 -7.63 11.04 2.75
N ALA A 105 -8.71 10.27 2.55
CA ALA A 105 -8.64 8.82 2.51
C ALA A 105 -7.74 8.35 1.36
N TRP A 106 -7.90 8.90 0.15
CA TRP A 106 -7.05 8.58 -1.00
C TRP A 106 -5.58 8.94 -0.76
N SER A 107 -5.31 10.09 -0.15
CA SER A 107 -3.94 10.48 0.24
C SER A 107 -3.33 9.46 1.21
N ALA A 108 -4.06 9.09 2.26
CA ALA A 108 -3.61 8.12 3.24
C ALA A 108 -3.39 6.72 2.63
N LEU A 109 -4.30 6.28 1.75
CA LEU A 109 -4.18 4.99 1.04
C LEU A 109 -2.97 4.98 0.08
N GLY A 110 -2.73 6.07 -0.64
CA GLY A 110 -1.58 6.22 -1.52
C GLY A 110 -0.25 6.17 -0.75
N ALA A 111 -0.17 6.87 0.38
CA ALA A 111 1.00 6.83 1.27
C ALA A 111 1.24 5.42 1.83
N TYR A 112 0.19 4.74 2.29
CA TYR A 112 0.25 3.34 2.72
C TYR A 112 0.84 2.43 1.65
N TYR A 113 0.34 2.49 0.42
CA TYR A 113 0.82 1.61 -0.65
C TYR A 113 2.25 1.93 -1.08
N ALA A 114 2.64 3.21 -1.10
CA ALA A 114 4.02 3.60 -1.38
C ALA A 114 4.99 2.94 -0.39
N ASP A 115 4.71 3.04 0.91
CA ASP A 115 5.56 2.46 1.95
C ASP A 115 5.52 0.92 1.95
N LYS A 116 4.36 0.30 1.66
CA LYS A 116 4.23 -1.16 1.57
C LYS A 116 5.00 -1.76 0.38
N ILE A 117 4.97 -1.10 -0.79
CA ILE A 117 5.74 -1.53 -1.96
C ILE A 117 7.24 -1.36 -1.70
N GLU A 118 7.65 -0.23 -1.12
CA GLU A 118 9.05 0.00 -0.76
C GLU A 118 9.54 -1.04 0.26
N ALA A 119 8.73 -1.38 1.26
CA ALA A 119 9.05 -2.44 2.22
C ALA A 119 9.23 -3.81 1.56
N ALA A 120 8.40 -4.14 0.58
CA ALA A 120 8.53 -5.38 -0.17
C ALA A 120 9.84 -5.44 -0.98
N VAL A 121 10.28 -4.32 -1.57
CA VAL A 121 11.58 -4.24 -2.25
C VAL A 121 12.74 -4.45 -1.28
N GLU A 122 12.67 -3.86 -0.09
CA GLU A 122 13.69 -4.03 0.96
C GLU A 122 13.76 -5.47 1.48
N LEU A 123 12.61 -6.13 1.68
CA LEU A 123 12.56 -7.55 2.07
C LEU A 123 13.08 -8.47 0.97
N ALA A 124 12.71 -8.23 -0.29
CA ALA A 124 13.25 -8.97 -1.43
C ALA A 124 14.77 -8.79 -1.57
N SER A 125 15.29 -7.62 -1.22
CA SER A 125 16.73 -7.33 -1.19
C SER A 125 17.41 -8.10 -0.06
N PHE A 126 16.81 -8.11 1.14
CA PHE A 126 17.28 -8.90 2.27
C PHE A 126 17.36 -10.40 1.96
N GLU A 127 16.36 -10.96 1.25
CA GLU A 127 16.36 -12.36 0.82
C GLU A 127 17.55 -12.73 -0.08
N GLN A 128 18.20 -11.76 -0.71
CA GLN A 128 19.31 -12.01 -1.63
C GLN A 128 20.67 -11.59 -1.07
N SER A 129 20.73 -10.50 -0.30
CA SER A 129 22.00 -9.97 0.24
C SER A 129 22.29 -10.40 1.68
N ALA A 130 21.29 -10.88 2.42
CA ALA A 130 21.37 -11.12 3.87
C ALA A 130 21.72 -9.89 4.73
N GLU A 131 21.64 -8.68 4.17
CA GLU A 131 21.95 -7.42 4.87
C GLU A 131 20.83 -7.07 5.86
N GLY A 132 21.06 -7.27 7.17
CA GLY A 132 20.04 -7.00 8.20
C GLY A 132 19.44 -5.59 8.16
N ALA A 133 20.21 -4.59 7.74
CA ALA A 133 19.74 -3.22 7.56
C ALA A 133 18.55 -3.09 6.59
N ARG A 134 18.47 -3.96 5.57
CA ARG A 134 17.35 -4.03 4.62
C ARG A 134 16.05 -4.45 5.29
N ARG A 135 16.11 -5.50 6.13
CA ARG A 135 14.96 -5.96 6.92
C ARG A 135 14.53 -4.88 7.92
N ASP A 136 15.49 -4.27 8.62
CA ASP A 136 15.18 -3.24 9.61
C ASP A 136 14.51 -2.01 8.95
N ARG A 137 14.97 -1.64 7.75
CA ARG A 137 14.32 -0.61 6.92
C ARG A 137 12.90 -1.00 6.50
N ALA A 138 12.66 -2.25 6.12
CA ALA A 138 11.32 -2.73 5.81
C ALA A 138 10.36 -2.62 7.00
N VAL A 139 10.84 -2.93 8.21
CA VAL A 139 10.06 -2.78 9.45
C VAL A 139 9.69 -1.31 9.70
N GLU A 140 10.63 -0.38 9.52
CA GLU A 140 10.35 1.06 9.62
C GLU A 140 9.29 1.51 8.61
N LEU A 141 9.41 1.07 7.37
CA LEU A 141 8.46 1.38 6.30
C LEU A 141 7.06 0.88 6.63
N LEU A 142 6.93 -0.36 7.13
CA LEU A 142 5.63 -0.93 7.49
C LEU A 142 5.00 -0.25 8.70
N ARG A 143 5.80 0.25 9.65
CA ARG A 143 5.29 1.09 10.75
C ARG A 143 4.70 2.41 10.22
N ARG A 144 5.36 3.05 9.24
CA ARG A 144 4.79 4.25 8.58
C ARG A 144 3.54 3.91 7.74
N ALA A 145 3.54 2.77 7.06
CA ALA A 145 2.37 2.28 6.34
C ALA A 145 1.19 2.07 7.31
N TYR A 146 1.41 1.46 8.46
CA TYR A 146 0.40 1.27 9.51
C TYR A 146 -0.16 2.61 10.00
N HIS A 147 0.68 3.62 10.26
CA HIS A 147 0.19 4.97 10.61
C HIS A 147 -0.65 5.61 9.50
N SER A 148 -0.28 5.41 8.24
CA SER A 148 -1.08 5.87 7.10
C SER A 148 -2.44 5.17 7.06
N TRP A 149 -2.49 3.86 7.36
CA TRP A 149 -3.74 3.11 7.46
C TRP A 149 -4.60 3.54 8.66
N GLN A 150 -4.00 3.86 9.81
CA GLN A 150 -4.72 4.42 10.95
C GLN A 150 -5.41 5.74 10.57
N ARG A 151 -4.73 6.61 9.83
CA ARG A 151 -5.32 7.85 9.31
C ARG A 151 -6.48 7.56 8.34
N LEU A 152 -6.29 6.61 7.42
CA LEU A 152 -7.33 6.17 6.50
C LEU A 152 -8.57 5.67 7.25
N ALA A 153 -8.40 4.79 8.23
CA ALA A 153 -9.48 4.27 9.07
C ALA A 153 -10.19 5.39 9.84
N GLN A 154 -9.44 6.32 10.42
CA GLN A 154 -9.99 7.45 11.18
C GLN A 154 -10.83 8.37 10.30
N VAL A 155 -10.33 8.75 9.11
CA VAL A 155 -11.03 9.67 8.20
C VAL A 155 -12.29 9.01 7.64
N THR A 156 -12.19 7.77 7.16
CA THR A 156 -13.32 7.07 6.54
C THR A 156 -14.43 6.76 7.53
N SER A 157 -14.10 6.51 8.80
CA SER A 157 -15.08 6.25 9.87
C SER A 157 -15.95 7.47 10.22
N ARG A 158 -15.65 8.66 9.68
CA ARG A 158 -16.47 9.87 9.89
C ARG A 158 -17.73 9.89 9.03
N HIS A 159 -17.73 9.17 7.90
CA HIS A 159 -18.82 9.26 6.92
C HIS A 159 -19.12 7.96 6.15
N TYR A 160 -18.29 6.92 6.24
CA TYR A 160 -18.59 5.59 5.74
C TYR A 160 -19.09 4.67 6.84
N VAL A 161 -20.21 3.99 6.57
CA VAL A 161 -20.74 2.92 7.42
C VAL A 161 -20.16 1.58 6.97
N PRO A 162 -19.73 0.71 7.89
CA PRO A 162 -19.33 -0.65 7.52
C PRO A 162 -20.42 -1.37 6.73
N TYR A 163 -20.05 -2.07 5.66
CA TYR A 163 -21.00 -2.77 4.80
C TYR A 163 -20.51 -4.17 4.44
N PHE A 164 -21.44 -5.06 4.11
CA PHE A 164 -21.07 -6.39 3.62
C PHE A 164 -20.54 -6.30 2.18
N HIS A 165 -19.29 -6.72 1.99
CA HIS A 165 -18.65 -6.66 0.68
C HIS A 165 -18.60 -8.06 0.05
N ALA A 166 -19.48 -8.31 -0.92
CA ALA A 166 -19.70 -9.65 -1.49
C ALA A 166 -18.43 -10.31 -2.04
N ALA A 167 -17.58 -9.54 -2.74
CA ALA A 167 -16.32 -10.03 -3.31
C ALA A 167 -15.33 -10.59 -2.28
N ILE A 168 -15.38 -10.13 -1.03
CA ILE A 168 -14.49 -10.60 0.05
C ILE A 168 -15.25 -11.39 1.12
N ASN A 169 -16.55 -11.60 0.90
CA ASN A 169 -17.47 -12.34 1.76
C ASN A 169 -17.39 -11.97 3.25
N ARG A 170 -17.18 -10.70 3.57
CA ARG A 170 -17.16 -10.20 4.96
C ARG A 170 -17.58 -8.73 5.05
N THR A 171 -17.91 -8.29 6.27
CA THR A 171 -18.12 -6.87 6.57
C THR A 171 -16.81 -6.11 6.40
N PHE A 172 -16.85 -5.04 5.62
CA PHE A 172 -15.72 -4.19 5.31
C PHE A 172 -15.85 -2.83 5.96
N SER A 173 -14.77 -2.42 6.63
CA SER A 173 -14.37 -1.04 6.84
C SER A 173 -12.85 -1.04 7.04
N TRP A 174 -12.17 0.05 6.71
CA TRP A 174 -10.72 0.14 6.90
C TRP A 174 -10.29 -0.07 8.36
N ALA A 175 -11.13 0.31 9.32
CA ALA A 175 -10.89 0.11 10.74
C ALA A 175 -10.86 -1.38 11.14
N LEU A 176 -11.65 -2.23 10.49
CA LEU A 176 -11.68 -3.69 10.75
C LEU A 176 -10.42 -4.41 10.24
N LEU A 177 -9.56 -3.73 9.48
CA LEU A 177 -8.35 -4.29 8.87
C LEU A 177 -7.06 -3.87 9.60
N LEU A 178 -7.16 -3.11 10.69
CA LEU A 178 -5.99 -2.58 11.40
C LEU A 178 -5.04 -3.68 11.87
N ASP A 179 -5.57 -4.74 12.47
CA ASP A 179 -4.77 -5.87 12.97
C ASP A 179 -4.05 -6.59 11.82
N GLU A 180 -4.71 -6.74 10.66
CA GLU A 180 -4.12 -7.38 9.47
C GLU A 180 -2.99 -6.53 8.87
N VAL A 181 -3.12 -5.19 8.92
CA VAL A 181 -2.08 -4.27 8.48
C VAL A 181 -0.90 -4.24 9.46
N GLU A 182 -1.17 -4.27 10.77
CA GLU A 182 -0.12 -4.35 11.79
C GLU A 182 0.66 -5.67 11.69
N GLN A 183 -0.02 -6.76 11.33
CA GLN A 183 0.60 -8.07 11.15
C GLN A 183 1.73 -8.06 10.11
N ASP A 184 1.72 -7.17 9.12
CA ASP A 184 2.84 -7.02 8.17
C ASP A 184 4.15 -6.65 8.88
N ILE A 185 4.09 -5.83 9.93
CA ILE A 185 5.26 -5.46 10.75
C ILE A 185 5.85 -6.72 11.39
N THR A 186 4.99 -7.55 11.99
CA THR A 186 5.39 -8.83 12.61
C THR A 186 5.98 -9.78 11.56
N ILE A 187 5.40 -9.84 10.36
CA ILE A 187 5.91 -10.65 9.25
C ILE A 187 7.33 -10.21 8.86
N ALA A 188 7.58 -8.90 8.75
CA ALA A 188 8.89 -8.37 8.41
C ALA A 188 9.93 -8.55 9.53
N GLU A 189 9.54 -8.38 10.80
CA GLU A 189 10.43 -8.63 11.96
C GLU A 189 10.88 -10.09 12.01
N ARG A 190 9.99 -11.01 11.64
CA ARG A 190 10.24 -12.47 11.61
C ARG A 190 10.65 -12.98 10.23
N TRP A 191 11.07 -12.10 9.33
CA TRP A 191 11.43 -12.50 7.98
C TRP A 191 12.58 -13.53 8.02
N PRO A 192 12.43 -14.69 7.36
CA PRO A 192 13.43 -15.74 7.42
C PRO A 192 14.76 -15.23 6.84
N ALA A 193 15.86 -15.56 7.51
CA ALA A 193 17.18 -15.34 6.93
C ALA A 193 17.31 -16.19 5.65
N PRO A 194 18.00 -15.67 4.62
CA PRO A 194 18.22 -16.46 3.41
C PRO A 194 19.00 -17.74 3.71
N PRO A 195 18.72 -18.84 2.98
CA PRO A 195 19.45 -20.09 3.15
C PRO A 195 20.95 -19.84 2.92
N ARG A 196 21.79 -20.32 3.83
CA ARG A 196 23.25 -20.30 3.63
C ARG A 196 23.58 -21.17 2.43
N ALA A 197 24.23 -20.59 1.43
CA ALA A 197 24.77 -21.30 0.27
C ALA A 197 25.89 -22.28 0.69
#